data_AF-A0A2S9YIA4-F1
#
_entry.id   AF-A0A2S9YIA4-F1
#
_cell.length_a   1.000
_cell.length_b   1.000
_cell.length_c   1.000
_cell.angle_alpha   90.00
_cell.angle_beta   90.00
_cell.angle_gamma   90.00
#
_symmetry.space_group_name_H-M   'P 1'
#
loop_
_entity.id
_entity.type
_entity.pdbx_description
1 polymer ?
#
loop_
_entity_poly.entity_id
_entity_poly.type
_entity_poly.pdbx_seq_one_letter_code
_entity_poly.pdbx_strand_id
1 'polypeptide(L)'
;MGAAVRTSFLAAAIVFSGVFTAGCADAPITAADLQADGQLREQPADSQQSVHAASETNRPKAQVAERLQVTGLVAAQAEGALEDATRFALDSESIYLHLRADGLTQPRPVTFVWLHGDQRRETMGFLQPSETLTLAASLPLARFVEEGMTPPAQRPNPRADQQPDQQPDPLAQTGVWKVEVYGADPGGPNLVFEREFEILTVEALEALATHHS
;
A
#
# COMPACT_ATOMS: atom_id res chain seq x y z
N MET A 1 -38.86 -28.71 -34.80
CA MET A 1 -39.36 -29.98 -34.21
C MET A 1 -38.16 -30.78 -33.75
N GLY A 2 -38.14 -31.18 -32.47
CA GLY A 2 -37.16 -32.09 -31.86
C GLY A 2 -35.88 -31.39 -31.37
N ALA A 3 -35.38 -31.60 -30.16
CA ALA A 3 -35.87 -32.33 -28.99
C ALA A 3 -35.17 -31.73 -27.76
N ALA A 4 -35.92 -31.58 -26.67
CA ALA A 4 -35.40 -31.19 -25.36
C ALA A 4 -34.67 -32.37 -24.70
N VAL A 5 -33.55 -32.10 -24.02
CA VAL A 5 -33.03 -32.98 -22.96
C VAL A 5 -32.81 -32.14 -21.71
N ARG A 6 -33.56 -32.53 -20.68
CA ARG A 6 -33.54 -32.02 -19.30
C ARG A 6 -32.51 -32.79 -18.47
N THR A 7 -32.25 -32.23 -17.28
CA THR A 7 -31.83 -32.92 -16.02
C THR A 7 -30.35 -33.35 -15.97
N SER A 8 -29.57 -33.08 -14.93
CA SER A 8 -29.88 -33.25 -13.51
C SER A 8 -29.09 -32.33 -12.57
N PHE A 9 -29.74 -32.01 -11.45
CA PHE A 9 -29.17 -31.42 -10.24
C PHE A 9 -28.20 -32.40 -9.56
N LEU A 10 -27.14 -31.86 -8.96
CA LEU A 10 -26.50 -32.48 -7.79
C LEU A 10 -26.28 -31.42 -6.72
N ALA A 11 -27.13 -31.47 -5.70
CA ALA A 11 -26.95 -30.78 -4.44
C ALA A 11 -25.85 -31.50 -3.66
N ALA A 12 -24.80 -30.78 -3.25
CA ALA A 12 -23.88 -31.22 -2.23
C ALA A 12 -24.08 -30.32 -1.00
N ALA A 13 -24.93 -30.77 -0.08
CA ALA A 13 -25.03 -30.23 1.25
C ALA A 13 -23.81 -30.70 2.05
N ILE A 14 -22.84 -29.83 2.28
CA ILE A 14 -21.79 -30.06 3.28
C ILE A 14 -22.27 -29.47 4.59
N VAL A 15 -22.76 -30.35 5.46
CA VAL A 15 -22.95 -30.12 6.89
C VAL A 15 -21.55 -30.13 7.50
N PHE A 16 -21.03 -28.97 7.90
CA PHE A 16 -19.83 -28.90 8.74
C PHE A 16 -20.27 -28.64 10.18
N SER A 17 -20.13 -29.70 10.98
CA SER A 17 -20.44 -29.77 12.40
C SER A 17 -19.65 -28.75 13.22
N GLY A 18 -20.29 -28.29 14.29
CA GLY A 18 -19.80 -27.27 15.20
C GLY A 18 -18.44 -27.59 15.80
N VAL A 19 -17.57 -26.58 15.77
CA VAL A 19 -16.42 -26.45 16.66
C VAL A 19 -16.85 -25.51 17.78
N PHE A 20 -16.76 -26.01 19.00
CA PHE A 20 -17.01 -25.30 20.25
C PHE A 20 -16.22 -23.99 20.28
N THR A 21 -16.93 -22.86 20.30
CA THR A 21 -16.35 -21.58 20.71
C THR A 21 -16.11 -21.65 22.22
N ALA A 22 -14.91 -22.07 22.61
CA ALA A 22 -14.38 -21.72 23.91
C ALA A 22 -14.14 -20.20 23.88
N GLY A 23 -15.15 -19.43 24.30
CA GLY A 23 -15.02 -18.00 24.49
C GLY A 23 -13.94 -17.75 25.54
N CYS A 24 -12.82 -17.15 25.13
CA CYS A 24 -11.90 -16.51 26.06
C CYS A 24 -12.64 -15.28 26.62
N ALA A 25 -13.36 -15.48 27.72
CA ALA A 25 -13.86 -14.36 28.51
C ALA A 25 -12.64 -13.75 29.20
N ASP A 26 -12.23 -12.56 28.74
CA ASP A 26 -11.32 -11.69 29.47
C ASP A 26 -12.04 -11.24 30.75
N ALA A 27 -11.76 -11.91 31.86
CA ALA A 27 -12.38 -11.57 33.13
C ALA A 27 -11.79 -10.24 33.62
N PRO A 28 -12.62 -9.24 33.96
CA PRO A 28 -12.11 -7.95 34.42
C PRO A 28 -11.36 -8.12 35.74
N ILE A 29 -10.18 -7.48 35.87
CA ILE A 29 -9.43 -7.41 37.13
C ILE A 29 -10.33 -6.78 38.19
N THR A 30 -10.61 -7.53 39.24
CA THR A 30 -11.43 -7.05 40.35
C THR A 30 -10.53 -6.54 41.48
N ALA A 31 -11.09 -5.74 42.39
CA ALA A 31 -10.34 -5.25 43.56
C ALA A 31 -9.82 -6.38 44.47
N ALA A 32 -10.36 -7.61 44.35
CA ALA A 32 -9.85 -8.77 45.09
C ALA A 32 -8.50 -9.28 44.55
N ASP A 33 -8.18 -8.96 43.30
CA ASP A 33 -6.97 -9.39 42.59
C ASP A 33 -5.79 -8.43 42.81
N LEU A 34 -6.03 -7.29 43.48
CA LEU A 34 -5.02 -6.29 43.78
C LEU A 34 -4.55 -6.36 45.24
N GLN A 35 -3.25 -6.21 45.44
CA GLN A 35 -2.57 -6.00 46.70
C GLN A 35 -2.73 -4.54 47.15
N ALA A 36 -2.45 -4.28 48.43
CA ALA A 36 -2.61 -2.94 49.02
C ALA A 36 -1.64 -1.89 48.42
N ASP A 37 -0.56 -2.33 47.79
CA ASP A 37 0.40 -1.51 47.06
C ASP A 37 0.06 -1.33 45.56
N GLY A 38 -1.09 -1.89 45.12
CA GLY A 38 -1.57 -1.82 43.74
C GLY A 38 -0.98 -2.91 42.82
N GLN A 39 -0.17 -3.83 43.31
CA GLN A 39 0.32 -4.97 42.53
C GLN A 39 -0.74 -6.07 42.41
N LEU A 40 -0.71 -6.90 41.37
CA LEU A 40 -1.59 -8.07 41.28
C LEU A 40 -1.15 -9.13 42.31
N ARG A 41 -2.11 -9.80 42.96
CA ARG A 41 -1.81 -10.98 43.81
C ARG A 41 -1.41 -12.14 42.92
N GLU A 42 -0.30 -12.80 43.25
CA GLU A 42 0.05 -14.08 42.65
C GLU A 42 -0.97 -15.14 43.09
N GLN A 43 -1.77 -15.65 42.15
CA GLN A 43 -2.74 -16.72 42.42
C GLN A 43 -2.01 -18.06 42.65
N PRO A 44 -2.53 -18.94 43.52
CA PRO A 44 -1.92 -20.24 43.75
C PRO A 44 -2.06 -21.15 42.52
N ALA A 45 -0.90 -21.58 41.99
CA ALA A 45 -0.50 -22.74 41.17
C ALA A 45 -1.41 -23.38 40.10
N ASP A 46 -2.71 -23.17 40.05
CA ASP A 46 -3.61 -23.80 39.07
C ASP A 46 -4.09 -22.84 37.97
N SER A 47 -3.80 -21.55 38.08
CA SER A 47 -3.98 -20.57 37.00
C SER A 47 -2.70 -20.50 36.17
N GLN A 48 -2.72 -21.06 34.95
CA GLN A 48 -1.67 -20.90 33.94
C GLN A 48 -1.61 -19.46 33.43
N GLN A 49 -1.20 -18.51 34.27
CA GLN A 49 -0.67 -17.25 33.77
C GLN A 49 0.70 -17.59 33.17
N SER A 50 0.76 -17.70 31.84
CA SER A 50 2.03 -17.83 31.13
C SER A 50 2.86 -16.58 31.38
N VAL A 51 3.72 -16.64 32.39
CA VAL A 51 4.84 -15.73 32.53
C VAL A 51 5.73 -16.01 31.32
N HIS A 52 5.57 -15.21 30.27
CA HIS A 52 6.52 -15.15 29.16
C HIS A 52 7.82 -14.51 29.69
N ALA A 53 8.53 -15.24 30.55
CA ALA A 53 9.92 -14.97 30.81
C ALA A 53 10.65 -15.16 29.47
N ALA A 54 11.13 -14.06 28.89
CA ALA A 54 12.01 -14.11 27.74
C ALA A 54 13.22 -14.99 28.12
N SER A 55 13.24 -16.23 27.62
CA SER A 55 14.35 -17.14 27.87
C SER A 55 15.65 -16.48 27.40
N GLU A 56 16.66 -16.41 28.26
CA GLU A 56 17.98 -15.83 27.97
C GLU A 56 18.70 -16.51 26.78
N THR A 57 18.20 -17.66 26.33
CA THR A 57 18.63 -18.34 25.10
C THR A 57 18.19 -17.63 23.81
N ASN A 58 17.23 -16.69 23.85
CA ASN A 58 16.80 -15.89 22.73
C ASN A 58 17.42 -14.48 22.80
N ARG A 59 18.75 -14.40 22.67
CA ARG A 59 19.41 -13.10 22.49
C ARG A 59 18.87 -12.45 21.21
N PRO A 60 18.46 -11.17 21.24
CA PRO A 60 18.08 -10.48 20.02
C PRO A 60 19.26 -10.55 19.05
N LYS A 61 19.06 -11.21 17.90
CA LYS A 61 20.03 -11.16 16.81
C LYS A 61 20.21 -9.70 16.46
N ALA A 62 21.43 -9.18 16.64
CA ALA A 62 21.79 -7.87 16.14
C ALA A 62 21.48 -7.85 14.64
N GLN A 63 20.43 -7.13 14.25
CA GLN A 63 20.09 -6.95 12.85
C GLN A 63 21.19 -6.09 12.24
N VAL A 64 22.02 -6.71 11.40
CA VAL A 64 22.99 -5.98 10.59
C VAL A 64 22.19 -5.23 9.54
N ALA A 65 22.26 -3.90 9.55
CA ALA A 65 21.63 -3.07 8.54
C ALA A 65 22.36 -3.27 7.20
N GLU A 66 21.91 -4.24 6.41
CA GLU A 66 22.32 -4.37 5.02
C GLU A 66 21.84 -3.13 4.25
N ARG A 67 22.79 -2.42 3.62
CA ARG A 67 22.48 -1.30 2.73
C ARG A 67 21.83 -1.86 1.46
N LEU A 68 20.51 -1.74 1.38
CA LEU A 68 19.72 -2.17 0.24
C LEU A 68 20.10 -1.35 -1.00
N GLN A 69 20.50 -2.01 -2.08
CA GLN A 69 20.70 -1.35 -3.38
C GLN A 69 19.43 -1.50 -4.21
N VAL A 70 18.75 -0.39 -4.49
CA VAL A 70 17.51 -0.40 -5.28
C VAL A 70 17.78 0.26 -6.63
N THR A 71 17.50 -0.47 -7.70
CA THR A 71 17.48 0.05 -9.08
C THR A 71 16.03 0.17 -9.53
N GLY A 72 15.70 1.22 -10.28
CA GLY A 72 14.32 1.43 -10.72
C GLY A 72 14.20 2.28 -11.96
N LEU A 73 13.07 2.11 -12.65
CA LEU A 73 12.66 2.91 -13.78
C LEU A 73 11.16 3.23 -13.70
N VAL A 74 10.75 4.21 -14.48
CA VAL A 74 9.34 4.57 -14.64
C VAL A 74 8.95 4.29 -16.08
N ALA A 75 7.81 3.61 -16.27
CA ALA A 75 7.34 3.15 -17.57
C ALA A 75 5.86 3.48 -17.78
N ALA A 76 5.46 3.56 -19.05
CA ALA A 76 4.07 3.76 -19.45
C ALA A 76 3.27 2.44 -19.43
N GLN A 77 3.96 1.29 -19.43
CA GLN A 77 3.36 -0.04 -19.44
C GLN A 77 3.64 -0.78 -18.13
N ALA A 78 2.66 -1.55 -17.67
CA ALA A 78 2.79 -2.39 -16.47
C ALA A 78 3.71 -3.61 -16.70
N GLU A 79 3.71 -4.16 -17.91
CA GLU A 79 4.38 -5.40 -18.29
C GLU A 79 4.99 -5.30 -19.70
N GLY A 80 5.96 -6.17 -20.01
CA GLY A 80 6.56 -6.29 -21.34
C GLY A 80 7.95 -5.67 -21.47
N ALA A 81 8.27 -5.16 -22.66
CA ALA A 81 9.53 -4.47 -22.92
C ALA A 81 9.51 -3.12 -22.21
N LEU A 82 10.10 -3.06 -21.01
CA LEU A 82 10.13 -1.86 -20.21
C LEU A 82 11.03 -0.81 -20.85
N GLU A 83 10.45 0.33 -21.20
CA GLU A 83 11.17 1.50 -21.67
C GLU A 83 11.29 2.52 -20.54
N ASP A 84 12.51 2.94 -20.28
CA ASP A 84 12.76 3.95 -19.25
C ASP A 84 12.43 5.34 -19.80
N ALA A 85 11.29 5.87 -19.38
CA ALA A 85 10.80 7.16 -19.85
C ALA A 85 10.92 8.23 -18.75
N THR A 86 11.17 9.46 -19.17
CA THR A 86 11.13 10.65 -18.30
C THR A 86 9.96 11.55 -18.61
N ARG A 87 9.17 11.22 -19.64
CA ARG A 87 8.02 11.99 -20.10
C ARG A 87 6.88 11.06 -20.44
N PHE A 88 5.68 11.42 -20.00
CA PHE A 88 4.46 10.63 -20.17
C PHE A 88 3.34 11.51 -20.70
N ALA A 89 2.44 10.94 -21.49
CA ALA A 89 1.26 11.63 -21.96
C ALA A 89 0.14 11.54 -20.90
N LEU A 90 -0.60 12.64 -20.71
CA LEU A 90 -1.70 12.76 -19.74
C LEU A 90 -2.85 11.75 -19.99
N ASP A 91 -3.01 11.27 -21.23
CA ASP A 91 -4.01 10.26 -21.60
C ASP A 91 -3.59 8.82 -21.23
N SER A 92 -2.40 8.63 -20.68
CA SER A 92 -1.97 7.35 -20.12
C SER A 92 -2.87 6.97 -18.94
N GLU A 93 -3.28 5.71 -18.85
CA GLU A 93 -4.13 5.26 -17.73
C GLU A 93 -3.41 5.37 -16.38
N SER A 94 -2.14 4.99 -16.38
CA SER A 94 -1.28 4.97 -15.20
C SER A 94 0.19 5.10 -15.59
N ILE A 95 0.99 5.56 -14.64
CA ILE A 95 2.45 5.52 -14.71
C ILE A 95 2.94 4.45 -13.76
N TYR A 96 3.83 3.59 -14.22
CA TYR A 96 4.27 2.40 -13.49
C TYR A 96 5.71 2.56 -13.01
N LEU A 97 5.94 2.25 -11.73
CA LEU A 97 7.27 2.17 -11.14
C LEU A 97 7.69 0.72 -11.07
N HIS A 98 8.81 0.39 -11.72
CA HIS A 98 9.42 -0.93 -11.65
C HIS A 98 10.71 -0.84 -10.86
N LEU A 99 10.85 -1.72 -9.87
CA LEU A 99 12.01 -1.75 -8.99
C LEU A 99 12.65 -3.14 -8.97
N ARG A 100 13.95 -3.15 -8.73
CA ARG A 100 14.76 -4.32 -8.39
C ARG A 100 15.54 -3.98 -7.13
N ALA A 101 15.48 -4.85 -6.13
CA ALA A 101 16.22 -4.69 -4.88
C ALA A 101 17.30 -5.77 -4.79
N ASP A 102 18.55 -5.38 -4.99
CA ASP A 102 19.70 -6.28 -4.99
C ASP A 102 20.09 -6.62 -3.54
N GLY A 103 20.43 -7.89 -3.31
CA GLY A 103 20.83 -8.40 -2.00
C GLY A 103 19.68 -8.62 -1.01
N LEU A 104 18.43 -8.47 -1.46
CA LEU A 104 17.27 -8.68 -0.60
C LEU A 104 16.94 -10.17 -0.45
N THR A 105 16.98 -10.71 0.78
CA THR A 105 16.64 -12.13 1.03
C THR A 105 15.19 -12.36 1.44
N GLN A 106 14.50 -11.33 1.91
CA GLN A 106 13.10 -11.38 2.36
C GLN A 106 12.37 -10.11 1.92
N PRO A 107 11.07 -10.15 1.61
CA PRO A 107 10.31 -8.97 1.26
C PRO A 107 10.42 -7.88 2.35
N ARG A 108 10.63 -6.63 1.93
CA ARG A 108 10.73 -5.50 2.86
C ARG A 108 9.59 -4.50 2.64
N PRO A 109 8.88 -4.10 3.71
CA PRO A 109 7.87 -3.07 3.61
C PRO A 109 8.48 -1.73 3.20
N VAL A 110 7.81 -1.03 2.29
CA VAL A 110 8.19 0.30 1.80
C VAL A 110 6.98 1.20 1.65
N THR A 111 7.23 2.50 1.66
CA THR A 111 6.25 3.53 1.31
C THR A 111 6.66 4.19 0.00
N PHE A 112 5.78 4.15 -1.00
CA PHE A 112 5.90 4.90 -2.24
C PHE A 112 5.23 6.26 -2.06
N VAL A 113 5.95 7.34 -2.33
CA VAL A 113 5.48 8.71 -2.21
C VAL A 113 5.56 9.37 -3.57
N TRP A 114 4.40 9.74 -4.11
CA TRP A 114 4.27 10.49 -5.36
C TRP A 114 4.02 11.96 -5.04
N LEU A 115 4.81 12.84 -5.63
CA LEU A 115 4.83 14.28 -5.36
C LEU A 115 4.56 15.05 -6.65
N HIS A 116 3.66 16.04 -6.57
CA HIS A 116 3.34 16.95 -7.66
C HIS A 116 2.98 18.33 -7.09
N GLY A 117 3.91 19.29 -7.17
CA GLY A 117 3.77 20.56 -6.46
C GLY A 117 3.55 20.34 -4.96
N ASP A 118 2.44 20.83 -4.41
CA ASP A 118 2.04 20.63 -3.02
C ASP A 118 1.26 19.32 -2.77
N GLN A 119 0.94 18.58 -3.84
CA GLN A 119 0.23 17.30 -3.74
C GLN A 119 1.20 16.18 -3.37
N ARG A 120 0.78 15.36 -2.40
CA ARG A 120 1.52 14.20 -1.92
C ARG A 120 0.58 13.01 -1.82
N ARG A 121 0.93 11.91 -2.47
CA ARG A 121 0.20 10.65 -2.41
C ARG A 121 1.11 9.54 -1.92
N GLU A 122 0.70 8.88 -0.86
CA GLU A 122 1.44 7.77 -0.29
C GLU A 122 0.72 6.44 -0.56
N THR A 123 1.49 5.41 -0.84
CA THR A 123 0.98 4.04 -0.97
C THR A 123 1.98 3.10 -0.34
N MET A 124 1.50 2.23 0.54
CA MET A 124 2.33 1.20 1.15
C MET A 124 2.49 0.01 0.20
N GLY A 125 3.64 -0.65 0.23
CA GLY A 125 3.83 -1.92 -0.44
C GLY A 125 5.09 -2.64 0.04
N PHE A 126 5.62 -3.51 -0.81
CA PHE A 126 6.77 -4.35 -0.47
C PHE A 126 7.77 -4.38 -1.62
N LEU A 127 9.05 -4.23 -1.30
CA LEU A 127 10.12 -4.64 -2.19
C LEU A 127 10.29 -6.15 -2.09
N GLN A 128 10.12 -6.84 -3.23
CA GLN A 128 10.31 -8.28 -3.33
C GLN A 128 11.77 -8.59 -3.69
N PRO A 129 12.34 -9.69 -3.17
CA PRO A 129 13.58 -10.26 -3.71
C PRO A 129 13.42 -10.55 -5.20
N SER A 130 14.25 -9.93 -6.04
CA SER A 130 14.18 -10.14 -7.49
C SER A 130 15.52 -9.85 -8.16
N GLU A 131 15.85 -10.64 -9.19
CA GLU A 131 17.00 -10.41 -10.07
C GLU A 131 16.66 -9.49 -11.25
N THR A 132 15.37 -9.26 -11.50
CA THR A 132 14.86 -8.42 -12.58
C THR A 132 14.00 -7.28 -12.06
N LEU A 133 13.78 -6.27 -12.88
CA LEU A 133 12.81 -5.22 -12.58
C LEU A 133 11.40 -5.81 -12.52
N THR A 134 10.69 -5.52 -11.44
CA THR A 134 9.30 -5.97 -11.21
C THR A 134 8.42 -4.77 -10.91
N LEU A 135 7.16 -4.83 -11.32
CA LEU A 135 6.18 -3.80 -11.00
C LEU A 135 6.06 -3.65 -9.48
N ALA A 136 6.35 -2.46 -8.98
CA ALA A 136 6.36 -2.16 -7.55
C ALA A 136 5.17 -1.28 -7.13
N ALA A 137 4.85 -0.27 -7.94
CA ALA A 137 3.74 0.63 -7.68
C ALA A 137 3.22 1.24 -8.99
N SER A 138 2.01 1.80 -8.95
CA SER A 138 1.41 2.51 -10.06
C SER A 138 0.77 3.82 -9.59
N LEU A 139 0.91 4.87 -10.38
CA LEU A 139 0.26 6.15 -10.23
C LEU A 139 -0.89 6.26 -11.24
N PRO A 140 -2.15 6.05 -10.83
CA PRO A 140 -3.28 6.19 -11.74
C PRO A 140 -3.56 7.66 -12.06
N LEU A 141 -3.58 8.01 -13.35
CA LEU A 141 -3.81 9.38 -13.79
C LEU A 141 -5.31 9.70 -13.88
N ALA A 142 -6.15 8.72 -14.24
CA ALA A 142 -7.60 8.94 -14.35
C ALA A 142 -8.31 9.31 -13.01
N ARG A 143 -7.70 8.99 -11.86
CA ARG A 143 -8.36 9.06 -10.54
C ARG A 143 -8.11 10.33 -9.71
N PHE A 144 -7.24 11.24 -10.15
CA PHE A 144 -7.09 12.53 -9.45
C PHE A 144 -8.34 13.43 -9.55
N VAL A 145 -9.33 13.01 -10.35
CA VAL A 145 -10.60 13.69 -10.55
C VAL A 145 -11.67 13.23 -9.52
N GLU A 146 -11.64 11.98 -9.07
CA GLU A 146 -12.73 11.44 -8.23
C GLU A 146 -12.41 11.43 -6.72
N GLU A 147 -11.14 11.25 -6.33
CA GLU A 147 -10.72 11.31 -4.92
C GLU A 147 -10.47 12.75 -4.49
N GLY A 148 -11.48 13.60 -4.70
CA GLY A 148 -11.70 14.73 -3.81
C GLY A 148 -11.83 14.18 -2.39
N MET A 149 -10.73 14.27 -1.64
CA MET A 149 -10.71 14.64 -0.22
C MET A 149 -12.12 14.68 0.35
N THR A 150 -12.62 13.56 0.90
CA THR A 150 -13.85 13.64 1.69
C THR A 150 -13.48 14.51 2.88
N PRO A 151 -13.94 15.78 2.97
CA PRO A 151 -13.66 16.56 4.15
C PRO A 151 -14.33 15.82 5.32
N PRO A 152 -13.72 15.79 6.52
CA PRO A 152 -14.37 15.18 7.68
C PRO A 152 -15.74 15.84 7.83
N ALA A 153 -16.81 15.04 7.64
CA ALA A 153 -18.22 15.42 7.62
C ALA A 153 -18.45 16.90 7.94
N GLN A 154 -18.22 17.77 6.95
CA GLN A 154 -18.61 19.17 7.10
C GLN A 154 -20.13 19.13 7.24
N ARG A 155 -20.62 19.61 8.39
CA ARG A 155 -22.06 19.74 8.66
C ARG A 155 -22.71 20.29 7.38
N PRO A 156 -23.81 19.71 6.90
CA PRO A 156 -24.44 20.13 5.66
C PRO A 156 -24.61 21.64 5.71
N ASN A 157 -23.84 22.36 4.90
CA ASN A 157 -23.91 23.80 4.81
C ASN A 157 -25.09 24.07 3.87
N PRO A 158 -26.22 24.62 4.34
CA PRO A 158 -27.43 24.78 3.53
C PRO A 158 -27.31 25.87 2.43
N ARG A 159 -26.08 26.27 2.10
CA ARG A 159 -25.71 27.12 0.96
C ARG A 159 -24.90 26.37 -0.12
N ALA A 160 -24.71 25.06 0.03
CA ALA A 160 -23.92 24.23 -0.89
C ALA A 160 -24.58 24.01 -2.27
N ASP A 161 -25.85 24.39 -2.45
CA ASP A 161 -26.56 24.32 -3.73
C ASP A 161 -26.04 25.32 -4.80
N GLN A 162 -24.91 26.01 -4.54
CA GLN A 162 -24.32 27.01 -5.43
C GLN A 162 -22.81 26.87 -5.64
N GLN A 163 -22.18 25.74 -5.28
CA GLN A 163 -20.87 25.45 -5.85
C GLN A 163 -21.09 24.83 -7.23
N PRO A 164 -20.78 25.55 -8.34
CA PRO A 164 -20.84 24.94 -9.66
C PRO A 164 -19.97 23.68 -9.62
N ASP A 165 -20.44 22.61 -10.26
CA ASP A 165 -19.71 21.36 -10.44
C ASP A 165 -18.27 21.67 -10.86
N GLN A 166 -17.34 21.71 -9.89
CA GLN A 166 -15.94 21.96 -10.15
C GLN A 166 -15.40 20.65 -10.70
N GLN A 167 -15.63 20.45 -12.00
CA GLN A 167 -14.99 19.39 -12.74
C GLN A 167 -13.48 19.60 -12.57
N PRO A 168 -12.76 18.62 -11.98
CA PRO A 168 -11.34 18.75 -11.71
C PRO A 168 -10.61 19.10 -13.00
N ASP A 169 -9.73 20.10 -12.93
CA ASP A 169 -8.95 20.51 -14.08
C ASP A 169 -8.07 19.33 -14.51
N PRO A 170 -8.31 18.71 -15.69
CA PRO A 170 -7.51 17.57 -16.14
C PRO A 170 -6.03 17.95 -16.29
N LEU A 171 -5.73 19.23 -16.52
CA LEU A 171 -4.36 19.73 -16.63
C LEU A 171 -3.66 19.84 -15.27
N ALA A 172 -4.37 19.71 -14.15
CA ALA A 172 -3.78 19.75 -12.82
C ALA A 172 -2.81 18.59 -12.53
N GLN A 173 -2.74 17.59 -13.41
CA GLN A 173 -1.78 16.49 -13.34
C GLN A 173 -0.58 16.67 -14.27
N THR A 174 -0.59 17.69 -15.13
CA THR A 174 0.55 17.99 -16.01
C THR A 174 1.65 18.72 -15.23
N GLY A 175 2.90 18.49 -15.61
CA GLY A 175 4.08 19.07 -14.98
C GLY A 175 5.04 18.03 -14.42
N VAL A 176 5.95 18.49 -13.57
CA VAL A 176 7.03 17.67 -12.99
C VAL A 176 6.49 16.90 -11.80
N TRP A 177 6.64 15.59 -11.87
CA TRP A 177 6.35 14.64 -10.81
C TRP A 177 7.64 14.06 -10.25
N LYS A 178 7.58 13.69 -8.98
CA LYS A 178 8.64 12.95 -8.32
C LYS A 178 8.08 11.73 -7.60
N VAL A 179 8.77 10.61 -7.71
CA VAL A 179 8.51 9.41 -6.93
C VAL A 179 9.67 9.15 -5.98
N GLU A 180 9.35 8.95 -4.72
CA GLU A 180 10.29 8.60 -3.66
C GLU A 180 9.86 7.26 -3.04
N VAL A 181 10.83 6.42 -2.71
CA VAL A 181 10.60 5.13 -2.06
C VAL A 181 11.35 5.10 -0.75
N TYR A 182 10.61 4.92 0.33
CA TYR A 182 11.16 4.87 1.68
C TYR A 182 11.09 3.45 2.23
N GLY A 183 12.23 2.93 2.68
CA GLY A 183 12.29 1.73 3.51
C GLY A 183 11.72 1.97 4.90
N ALA A 184 10.96 1.01 5.41
CA ALA A 184 10.52 0.99 6.81
C ALA A 184 11.62 0.38 7.69
N ASP A 185 12.69 1.16 7.92
CA ASP A 185 13.77 0.79 8.83
C ASP A 185 13.44 1.25 10.26
N PRO A 186 13.92 0.53 11.31
CA PRO A 186 13.64 0.89 12.70
C PRO A 186 14.22 2.25 13.13
N GLY A 187 15.11 2.85 12.34
CA GLY A 187 15.67 4.18 12.54
C GLY A 187 14.83 5.33 11.97
N GLY A 188 13.67 5.03 11.36
CA GLY A 188 12.83 6.00 10.66
C GLY A 188 12.82 5.76 9.15
N PRO A 189 12.05 6.57 8.39
CA PRO A 189 11.95 6.43 6.95
C PRO A 189 13.32 6.66 6.29
N ASN A 190 13.78 5.67 5.52
CA ASN A 190 15.06 5.70 4.83
C ASN A 190 14.83 5.76 3.32
N LEU A 191 15.24 6.84 2.65
CA LEU A 191 15.07 6.99 1.21
C LEU A 191 15.98 6.00 0.47
N VAL A 192 15.39 5.06 -0.27
CA VAL A 192 16.12 4.02 -1.00
C VAL A 192 16.10 4.22 -2.52
N PHE A 193 15.14 4.98 -3.03
CA PHE A 193 15.03 5.31 -4.46
C PHE A 193 14.30 6.63 -4.65
N GLU A 194 14.73 7.44 -5.61
CA GLU A 194 14.07 8.68 -6.02
C GLU A 194 14.17 8.84 -7.54
N ARG A 195 13.10 9.34 -8.16
CA ARG A 195 13.10 9.66 -9.59
C ARG A 195 12.11 10.76 -9.94
N GLU A 196 12.56 11.69 -10.78
CA GLU A 196 11.72 12.72 -11.39
C GLU A 196 11.30 12.33 -12.81
N PHE A 197 10.10 12.75 -13.20
CA PHE A 197 9.55 12.61 -14.55
C PHE A 197 8.52 13.71 -14.81
N GLU A 198 8.06 13.83 -16.05
CA GLU A 198 7.13 14.87 -16.47
C GLU A 198 5.89 14.27 -17.11
N ILE A 199 4.71 14.80 -16.79
CA ILE A 199 3.45 14.49 -17.47
C ILE A 199 3.09 15.68 -18.36
N LEU A 200 2.90 15.42 -19.64
CA LEU A 200 2.62 16.43 -20.66
C LEU A 200 1.24 16.18 -21.27
N THR A 201 0.63 17.22 -21.84
CA THR A 201 -0.50 17.00 -22.76
C THR A 201 0.00 16.25 -23.99
N VAL A 202 -0.91 15.56 -24.67
CA VAL A 202 -0.59 14.79 -25.88
C VAL A 202 0.05 15.69 -26.93
N GLU A 203 -0.51 16.88 -27.14
CA GLU A 203 -0.01 17.84 -28.13
C GLU A 203 1.40 18.34 -27.78
N ALA A 204 1.68 18.57 -26.50
CA ALA A 204 3.00 18.99 -26.04
C ALA A 204 4.05 17.88 -26.24
N LEU A 205 3.68 16.62 -25.98
CA LEU A 205 4.56 15.47 -26.21
C LEU A 205 4.85 15.28 -27.70
N GLU A 206 3.83 15.37 -28.56
CA GLU A 206 3.97 15.28 -30.02
C GLU A 206 4.82 16.42 -30.59
N ALA A 207 4.61 17.65 -30.11
CA ALA A 207 5.43 18.80 -30.50
C ALA A 207 6.92 18.55 -30.22
N LEU A 208 7.27 17.96 -29.08
CA LEU A 208 8.65 17.60 -28.75
C LEU A 208 9.21 16.50 -29.67
N ALA A 209 8.40 15.51 -30.04
CA ALA A 209 8.83 14.44 -30.93
C ALA A 209 9.18 14.95 -32.34
N THR A 210 8.40 15.90 -32.86
CA THR A 210 8.62 16.46 -34.20
C THR A 210 9.88 17.31 -34.34
N HIS A 211 10.40 17.89 -33.25
CA HIS A 211 11.62 18.71 -33.27
C HIS A 211 12.94 17.90 -33.32
N HIS A 212 12.88 16.60 -33.08
CA HIS A 212 14.04 15.71 -33.08
C HIS A 212 14.19 14.86 -34.36
N SER A 213 13.34 15.12 -35.36
CA SER A 213 13.37 14.48 -36.69
C SER A 213 14.13 15.34 -37.70
#